data_AF-A0A839CYC8-F1
#
_entry.id   AF-A0A839CYC8-F1
#
_cell.length_a   1.000
_cell.length_b   1.000
_cell.length_c   1.000
_cell.angle_alpha   90.00
_cell.angle_beta   90.00
_cell.angle_gamma   90.00
#
_symmetry.space_group_name_H-M   'P 1'
#
loop_
_entity.id
_entity.type
_entity.pdbx_description
1 polymer ?
#
loop_
_entity_poly.entity_id
_entity_poly.type
_entity_poly.pdbx_seq_one_letter_code
_entity_poly.pdbx_strand_id
1 'polypeptide(L)'
;MTESISRKLAKEAFREKEILHHSEHFLSRFALICTERYQLHSNPPALKIEFDEFFNEARSSIKGKLSEDDLKKIKKTYGLDFGKFKDSVQLDVNSLDEEYDKFKDSFKDLNKNKSLYKDWWKIFCENRLANMHDEYICEDDFFNFATDFLE
;
A
#
# COMPACT_ATOMS: atom_id res chain seq x y z
N MET A 1 -20.98 -35.55 -11.76
CA MET A 1 -19.70 -35.24 -11.05
C MET A 1 -18.97 -34.02 -11.61
N THR A 2 -19.25 -33.57 -12.84
CA THR A 2 -18.62 -32.40 -13.49
C THR A 2 -19.13 -31.03 -13.02
N GLU A 3 -20.42 -30.88 -12.69
CA GLU A 3 -20.98 -29.61 -12.18
C GLU A 3 -20.40 -29.17 -10.83
N SER A 4 -20.10 -30.12 -9.93
CA SER A 4 -19.60 -29.79 -8.59
C SER A 4 -18.18 -29.24 -8.61
N ILE A 5 -17.35 -29.70 -9.55
CA ILE A 5 -15.97 -29.21 -9.72
C ILE A 5 -15.98 -27.83 -10.37
N SER A 6 -16.82 -27.62 -11.41
CA SER A 6 -16.97 -26.30 -12.05
C SER A 6 -17.45 -25.22 -11.10
N ARG A 7 -18.41 -25.52 -10.20
CA ARG A 7 -18.90 -24.55 -9.20
C ARG A 7 -17.86 -24.22 -8.14
N LYS A 8 -16.98 -25.16 -7.78
CA LYS A 8 -15.89 -24.91 -6.82
C LYS A 8 -14.82 -24.00 -7.42
N LEU A 9 -14.37 -24.31 -8.64
CA LEU A 9 -13.40 -23.50 -9.37
C LEU A 9 -13.90 -22.07 -9.64
N ALA A 10 -15.18 -21.91 -9.98
CA ALA A 10 -15.78 -20.58 -10.18
C ALA A 10 -15.82 -19.75 -8.88
N LYS A 11 -16.06 -20.39 -7.72
CA LYS A 11 -16.05 -19.71 -6.41
C LYS A 11 -14.64 -19.31 -6.00
N GLU A 12 -13.64 -20.15 -6.27
CA GLU A 12 -12.24 -19.85 -6.01
C GLU A 12 -11.77 -18.67 -6.85
N ALA A 13 -12.06 -18.67 -8.16
CA ALA A 13 -11.75 -17.56 -9.05
C ALA A 13 -12.46 -16.25 -8.65
N PHE A 14 -13.72 -16.34 -8.19
CA PHE A 14 -14.44 -15.17 -7.68
C PHE A 14 -13.77 -14.58 -6.43
N ARG A 15 -13.39 -15.44 -5.47
CA ARG A 15 -12.73 -15.02 -4.22
C ARG A 15 -11.36 -14.39 -4.49
N GLU A 16 -10.57 -14.96 -5.40
CA GLU A 16 -9.27 -14.40 -5.78
C GLU A 16 -9.41 -13.00 -6.38
N LYS A 17 -10.41 -12.80 -7.25
CA LYS A 17 -10.71 -11.49 -7.81
C LYS A 17 -11.15 -10.48 -6.74
N GLU A 18 -11.97 -10.91 -5.79
CA GLU A 18 -12.40 -10.10 -4.65
C GLU A 18 -11.21 -9.66 -3.79
N ILE A 19 -10.30 -10.60 -3.45
CA ILE A 19 -9.08 -10.30 -2.69
C ILE A 19 -8.24 -9.22 -3.41
N LEU A 20 -8.00 -9.38 -4.71
CA LEU A 20 -7.22 -8.41 -5.49
C LEU A 20 -7.87 -7.02 -5.49
N HIS A 21 -9.19 -6.95 -5.70
CA HIS A 21 -9.91 -5.68 -5.75
C HIS A 21 -9.95 -4.97 -4.40
N HIS A 22 -10.25 -5.70 -3.32
CA HIS A 22 -10.23 -5.15 -1.97
C HIS A 22 -8.82 -4.69 -1.55
N SER A 23 -7.79 -5.45 -1.94
CA SER A 23 -6.39 -5.09 -1.66
C SER A 23 -5.98 -3.79 -2.36
N GLU A 24 -6.43 -3.57 -3.59
CA GLU A 24 -6.18 -2.33 -4.32
C GLU A 24 -6.94 -1.14 -3.73
N HIS A 25 -8.21 -1.33 -3.35
CA HIS A 25 -8.96 -0.31 -2.62
C HIS A 25 -8.27 0.09 -1.32
N PHE A 26 -7.76 -0.89 -0.58
CA PHE A 26 -6.97 -0.63 0.62
C PHE A 26 -5.71 0.19 0.31
N LEU A 27 -4.89 -0.26 -0.65
CA LEU A 27 -3.63 0.42 -0.99
C LEU A 27 -3.85 1.85 -1.51
N SER A 28 -4.91 2.07 -2.28
CA SER A 28 -5.28 3.39 -2.77
C SER A 28 -5.60 4.33 -1.61
N ARG A 29 -6.39 3.86 -0.63
CA ARG A 29 -6.68 4.67 0.56
C ARG A 29 -5.45 4.87 1.44
N PHE A 30 -4.62 3.84 1.58
CA PHE A 30 -3.37 3.92 2.32
C PHE A 30 -2.42 4.97 1.71
N ALA A 31 -2.30 5.01 0.38
CA ALA A 31 -1.53 6.02 -0.34
C ALA A 31 -2.05 7.43 -0.07
N LEU A 32 -3.37 7.64 -0.13
CA LEU A 32 -3.97 8.94 0.19
C LEU A 32 -3.65 9.39 1.62
N ILE A 33 -3.78 8.49 2.61
CA ILE A 33 -3.43 8.79 4.00
C ILE A 33 -1.94 9.17 4.10
N CYS A 34 -1.05 8.42 3.45
CA CYS A 34 0.37 8.73 3.45
C CYS A 34 0.66 10.11 2.84
N THR A 35 0.02 10.45 1.71
CA THR A 35 0.15 11.77 1.07
C THR A 35 -0.33 12.89 1.98
N GLU A 36 -1.51 12.75 2.59
CA GLU A 36 -2.07 13.75 3.52
C GLU A 36 -1.15 13.96 4.73
N ARG A 37 -0.61 12.89 5.31
CA ARG A 37 0.31 12.97 6.45
C ARG A 37 1.68 13.49 6.08
N TYR A 38 2.18 13.15 4.90
CA TYR A 38 3.41 13.72 4.36
C TYR A 38 3.28 15.24 4.21
N GLN A 39 2.18 15.73 3.64
CA GLN A 39 1.92 17.15 3.47
C GLN A 39 1.82 17.90 4.82
N LEU A 40 1.21 17.27 5.83
CA LEU A 40 1.06 17.86 7.16
C LEU A 40 2.38 17.96 7.94
N HIS A 41 3.27 16.99 7.75
CA HIS A 41 4.49 16.84 8.57
C HIS A 41 5.77 17.31 7.88
N SER A 42 5.72 17.69 6.61
CA SER A 42 6.88 18.17 5.85
C SER A 42 7.04 19.68 5.91
N ASN A 43 8.28 20.15 5.79
CA ASN A 43 8.58 21.58 5.72
C ASN A 43 8.13 22.19 4.38
N PRO A 44 7.82 23.50 4.31
CA PRO A 44 7.32 24.15 3.10
C PRO A 44 8.14 23.92 1.81
N PRO A 45 9.50 23.88 1.83
CA PRO A 45 10.27 23.58 0.64
C PRO A 45 10.07 22.16 0.08
N ALA A 46 9.78 21.19 0.95
CA ALA A 46 9.58 19.79 0.62
C ALA A 46 8.20 19.51 0.01
N LEU A 47 7.21 20.37 0.26
CA LEU A 47 5.87 20.26 -0.33
C LEU A 47 5.83 20.45 -1.86
N LYS A 48 6.97 20.82 -2.47
CA LYS A 48 7.14 20.84 -3.93
C LYS A 48 7.44 19.45 -4.51
N ILE A 49 7.80 18.50 -3.67
CA ILE A 49 8.09 17.11 -4.01
C ILE A 49 6.82 16.32 -3.72
N GLU A 50 6.30 15.63 -4.73
CA GLU A 50 5.12 14.78 -4.60
C GLU A 50 5.41 13.56 -3.71
N PHE A 51 4.36 12.97 -3.14
CA PHE A 51 4.54 11.88 -2.18
C PHE A 51 5.18 10.65 -2.81
N ASP A 52 4.87 10.35 -4.07
CA ASP A 52 5.44 9.24 -4.82
C ASP A 52 6.95 9.43 -5.08
N GLU A 53 7.40 10.66 -5.37
CA GLU A 53 8.82 11.02 -5.46
C GLU A 53 9.51 10.88 -4.11
N PHE A 54 8.91 11.37 -3.02
CA PHE A 54 9.40 11.15 -1.66
C PHE A 54 9.50 9.65 -1.33
N PHE A 55 8.45 8.88 -1.66
CA PHE A 55 8.42 7.44 -1.45
C PHE A 55 9.53 6.75 -2.24
N ASN A 56 9.79 7.16 -3.48
CA ASN A 56 10.87 6.63 -4.30
C ASN A 56 12.27 6.94 -3.74
N GLU A 57 12.44 8.08 -3.09
CA GLU A 57 13.67 8.39 -2.35
C GLU A 57 13.79 7.59 -1.05
N ALA A 58 12.68 7.42 -0.33
CA ALA A 58 12.62 6.68 0.92
C ALA A 58 12.73 5.16 0.70
N ARG A 59 12.19 4.61 -0.40
CA ARG A 59 12.11 3.15 -0.65
C ARG A 59 13.46 2.49 -0.81
N SER A 60 14.45 3.21 -1.34
CA SER A 60 15.84 2.75 -1.40
C SER A 60 16.37 2.34 -0.03
N SER A 61 15.81 2.97 1.01
CA SER A 61 16.13 2.74 2.42
C SER A 61 15.14 1.79 3.12
N ILE A 62 14.03 1.38 2.45
CA ILE A 62 12.94 0.53 3.01
C ILE A 62 13.19 -0.98 2.79
N LYS A 63 14.26 -1.41 2.11
CA LYS A 63 14.61 -2.85 1.91
C LYS A 63 15.04 -3.60 3.20
N GLY A 64 14.59 -3.14 4.36
CA GLY A 64 15.02 -3.46 5.71
C GLY A 64 14.92 -2.17 6.51
N LYS A 65 14.58 -2.25 7.80
CA LYS A 65 14.42 -1.09 8.71
C LYS A 65 15.31 0.10 8.33
N LEU A 66 14.71 1.26 8.06
CA LEU A 66 15.41 2.50 7.72
C LEU A 66 16.61 2.68 8.66
N SER A 67 17.80 2.86 8.10
CA SER A 67 19.00 3.08 8.92
C SER A 67 18.90 4.44 9.64
N GLU A 68 19.65 4.61 10.72
CA GLU A 68 19.70 5.92 11.41
C GLU A 68 20.16 7.05 10.48
N ASP A 69 21.03 6.75 9.52
CA ASP A 69 21.54 7.75 8.58
C ASP A 69 20.49 8.13 7.53
N ASP A 70 19.65 7.19 7.11
CA ASP A 70 18.49 7.47 6.26
C ASP A 70 17.46 8.34 6.99
N LEU A 71 17.17 8.02 8.25
CA LEU A 71 16.26 8.82 9.08
C LEU A 71 16.77 10.24 9.27
N LYS A 72 18.09 10.42 9.46
CA LYS A 72 18.72 11.76 9.51
C LYS A 72 18.59 12.49 8.18
N LYS A 73 18.82 11.81 7.05
CA LYS A 73 18.67 12.40 5.71
C LYS A 73 17.23 12.86 5.50
N ILE A 74 16.25 12.01 5.78
CA ILE A 74 14.82 12.33 5.64
C ILE A 74 14.46 13.56 6.48
N LYS A 75 14.84 13.56 7.76
CA LYS A 75 14.59 14.69 8.67
C LYS A 75 15.24 15.99 8.18
N LYS A 76 16.46 15.91 7.63
CA LYS A 76 17.18 17.07 7.11
C LYS A 76 16.57 17.61 5.81
N THR A 77 16.23 16.72 4.87
CA THR A 77 15.73 17.09 3.54
C THR A 77 14.26 17.53 3.60
N TYR A 78 13.41 16.75 4.26
CA TYR A 78 11.96 16.94 4.25
C TYR A 78 11.43 17.64 5.51
N GLY A 79 12.24 17.74 6.58
CA GLY A 79 11.75 18.19 7.89
C GLY A 79 10.87 17.17 8.61
N LEU A 80 10.70 16.00 8.01
CA LEU A 80 9.76 14.99 8.43
C LEU A 80 10.39 14.07 9.48
N ASP A 81 9.76 13.99 10.65
CA ASP A 81 10.08 12.97 11.66
C ASP A 81 9.36 11.68 11.27
N PHE A 82 10.13 10.70 10.78
CA PHE A 82 9.55 9.47 10.23
C PHE A 82 8.79 8.64 11.28
N GLY A 83 9.19 8.69 12.55
CA GLY A 83 8.46 8.02 13.63
C GLY A 83 7.07 8.62 13.82
N LYS A 84 7.00 9.96 13.89
CA LYS A 84 5.71 10.67 14.01
C LYS A 84 4.82 10.50 12.78
N PHE A 85 5.41 10.48 11.59
CA PHE A 85 4.71 10.16 10.36
C PHE A 85 4.14 8.75 10.39
N LYS A 86 4.93 7.75 10.82
CA LYS A 86 4.46 6.36 10.94
C LYS A 86 3.28 6.26 11.91
N ASP A 87 3.42 6.86 13.09
CA ASP A 87 2.37 6.85 14.12
C ASP A 87 1.07 7.50 13.63
N SER A 88 1.16 8.63 12.90
CA SER A 88 -0.03 9.34 12.41
C SER A 88 -0.75 8.61 11.28
N VAL A 89 0.00 7.99 10.36
CA VAL A 89 -0.57 7.11 9.33
C VAL A 89 -1.26 5.90 9.97
N GLN A 90 -0.63 5.26 10.97
CA GLN A 90 -1.20 4.10 11.64
C GLN A 90 -2.49 4.44 12.40
N LEU A 91 -2.53 5.60 13.06
CA LEU A 91 -3.74 6.12 13.71
C LEU A 91 -4.90 6.25 12.70
N ASP A 92 -4.63 6.86 11.54
CA ASP A 92 -5.65 7.08 10.51
C ASP A 92 -6.15 5.78 9.89
N VAL A 93 -5.23 4.87 9.55
CA VAL A 93 -5.59 3.55 9.00
C VAL A 93 -6.45 2.75 9.97
N ASN A 94 -6.15 2.83 11.27
CA ASN A 94 -6.94 2.17 12.30
C ASN A 94 -8.27 2.87 12.60
N SER A 95 -8.44 4.12 12.19
CA SER A 95 -9.69 4.89 12.34
C SER A 95 -10.68 4.72 11.19
N LEU A 96 -10.29 4.00 10.13
CA LEU A 96 -11.18 3.67 9.02
C LEU A 96 -12.35 2.79 9.48
N ASP A 97 -13.48 2.88 8.79
CA ASP A 97 -14.72 2.18 9.15
C ASP A 97 -14.66 0.65 8.96
N GLU A 98 -15.75 -0.04 9.35
CA GLU A 98 -15.88 -1.50 9.25
C GLU A 98 -15.81 -2.04 7.81
N GLU A 99 -16.10 -1.22 6.79
CA GLU A 99 -15.93 -1.64 5.39
C GLU A 99 -14.44 -1.80 5.05
N TYR A 100 -13.62 -0.86 5.54
CA TYR A 100 -12.18 -0.92 5.37
C TYR A 100 -11.50 -2.05 6.14
N ASP A 101 -12.09 -2.54 7.23
CA ASP A 101 -11.55 -3.73 7.91
C ASP A 101 -11.57 -4.97 7.00
N LYS A 102 -12.62 -5.12 6.17
CA LYS A 102 -12.67 -6.20 5.16
C LYS A 102 -11.58 -6.03 4.10
N PHE A 103 -11.25 -4.79 3.74
CA PHE A 103 -10.18 -4.51 2.77
C PHE A 103 -8.80 -4.76 3.37
N LYS A 104 -8.56 -4.36 4.62
CA LYS A 104 -7.35 -4.70 5.39
C LYS A 104 -7.15 -6.22 5.49
N ASP A 105 -8.21 -6.96 5.80
CA ASP A 105 -8.15 -8.42 5.89
C ASP A 105 -7.85 -9.07 4.54
N SER A 106 -8.50 -8.60 3.47
CA SER A 106 -8.21 -9.05 2.11
C SER A 106 -6.76 -8.78 1.70
N PHE A 107 -6.24 -7.61 2.06
CA PHE A 107 -4.83 -7.25 1.84
C PHE A 107 -3.86 -8.17 2.60
N LYS A 108 -4.17 -8.49 3.87
CA LYS A 108 -3.40 -9.48 4.65
C LYS A 108 -3.47 -10.88 4.04
N ASP A 109 -4.63 -11.27 3.49
CA ASP A 109 -4.80 -12.55 2.79
C ASP A 109 -3.98 -12.59 1.48
N LEU A 110 -3.91 -11.47 0.74
CA LEU A 110 -3.08 -11.35 -0.45
C LEU A 110 -1.58 -11.54 -0.11
N ASN A 111 -1.09 -10.91 0.95
CA ASN A 111 0.31 -11.07 1.41
C ASN A 111 0.65 -12.53 1.76
N LYS A 112 -0.30 -13.27 2.35
CA LYS A 112 -0.12 -14.69 2.68
C LYS A 112 -0.22 -15.60 1.46
N ASN A 113 -0.97 -15.21 0.42
CA ASN A 113 -1.16 -15.98 -0.79
C ASN A 113 -0.10 -15.63 -1.85
N LYS A 114 1.08 -16.27 -1.73
CA LYS A 114 2.23 -16.02 -2.63
C LYS A 114 1.93 -16.21 -4.12
N SER A 115 1.03 -17.13 -4.50
CA SER A 115 0.68 -17.33 -5.90
C SER A 115 -0.20 -16.19 -6.40
N LEU A 116 -1.23 -15.81 -5.64
CA LEU A 116 -2.08 -14.67 -6.00
C LEU A 116 -1.27 -13.36 -6.05
N TYR A 117 -0.37 -13.15 -5.09
CA TYR A 117 0.53 -12.01 -5.07
C TYR A 117 1.50 -12.01 -6.27
N LYS A 118 2.31 -13.07 -6.46
CA LYS A 118 3.35 -13.05 -7.51
C LYS A 118 2.80 -13.15 -8.93
N ASP A 119 1.74 -13.94 -9.11
CA ASP A 119 1.28 -14.32 -10.45
C ASP A 119 0.20 -13.35 -10.97
N TRP A 120 -0.57 -12.72 -10.08
CA TRP A 120 -1.75 -11.94 -10.47
C TRP A 120 -1.73 -10.48 -10.05
N TRP A 121 -1.06 -10.11 -8.95
CA TRP A 121 -1.02 -8.70 -8.48
C TRP A 121 -0.50 -7.75 -9.54
N LYS A 122 0.64 -8.10 -10.16
CA LYS A 122 1.25 -7.29 -11.22
C LYS A 122 0.32 -7.10 -12.42
N ILE A 123 -0.29 -8.19 -12.90
CA ILE A 123 -1.24 -8.16 -14.02
C ILE A 123 -2.47 -7.33 -13.66
N PHE A 124 -2.97 -7.48 -12.44
CA PHE A 124 -4.10 -6.71 -11.94
C PHE A 124 -3.77 -5.21 -11.93
N CYS A 125 -2.61 -4.84 -11.41
CA CYS A 125 -2.15 -3.45 -11.37
C CYS A 125 -1.90 -2.82 -12.73
N GLU A 126 -1.24 -3.52 -13.65
CA GLU A 126 -1.02 -3.03 -15.02
C GLU A 126 -2.36 -2.72 -15.72
N ASN A 127 -3.35 -3.61 -15.56
CA ASN A 127 -4.69 -3.40 -16.09
C ASN A 127 -5.43 -2.23 -15.41
N ARG A 128 -5.19 -1.98 -14.12
CA ARG A 128 -5.81 -0.87 -13.40
C ARG A 128 -5.18 0.48 -13.76
N LEU A 129 -3.84 0.57 -13.81
CA LEU A 129 -3.12 1.78 -14.23
C LEU A 129 -3.52 2.25 -15.62
N ALA A 130 -3.74 1.32 -16.56
CA ALA A 130 -4.24 1.63 -17.89
C ALA A 130 -5.65 2.27 -17.89
N ASN A 131 -6.39 2.15 -16.78
CA ASN A 131 -7.78 2.60 -16.63
C ASN A 131 -7.95 3.72 -15.58
N MET A 132 -6.87 4.21 -14.96
CA MET A 132 -6.94 5.24 -13.91
C MET A 132 -6.22 6.53 -14.32
N HIS A 133 -6.69 7.67 -13.80
CA HIS A 133 -6.11 9.01 -14.01
C HIS A 133 -5.36 9.55 -12.78
N ASP A 134 -5.31 8.77 -11.69
CA ASP A 134 -4.71 9.19 -10.42
C ASP A 134 -3.34 8.56 -10.21
N GLU A 135 -2.49 9.25 -9.43
CA GLU A 135 -1.19 8.76 -8.95
C GLU A 135 -1.39 7.58 -7.99
N TYR A 136 -1.36 6.37 -8.56
CA TYR A 136 -1.44 5.12 -7.83
C TYR A 136 -0.09 4.40 -7.86
N ILE A 137 0.47 4.13 -6.68
CA ILE A 137 1.74 3.41 -6.55
C ILE A 137 1.43 1.91 -6.47
N CYS A 138 1.50 1.21 -7.60
CA CYS A 138 1.52 -0.26 -7.60
C CYS A 138 2.91 -0.83 -7.81
N GLU A 139 3.67 -0.86 -6.74
CA GLU A 139 4.99 -1.47 -6.69
C GLU A 139 5.08 -2.43 -5.51
N ASP A 140 5.87 -3.49 -5.65
CA ASP A 140 6.15 -4.44 -4.57
C ASP A 140 6.68 -3.73 -3.31
N ASP A 141 7.51 -2.69 -3.50
CA ASP A 141 8.06 -1.91 -2.39
C ASP A 141 6.95 -1.16 -1.62
N PHE A 142 5.93 -0.64 -2.32
CA PHE A 142 4.80 0.04 -1.68
C PHE A 142 3.85 -0.95 -1.00
N PHE A 143 3.67 -2.14 -1.58
CA PHE A 143 2.93 -3.22 -0.94
C PHE A 143 3.60 -3.67 0.37
N ASN A 144 4.92 -3.87 0.34
CA ASN A 144 5.71 -4.23 1.53
C ASN A 144 5.66 -3.10 2.56
N PHE A 145 5.77 -1.85 2.10
CA PHE A 145 5.62 -0.68 2.95
C PHE A 145 4.27 -0.66 3.67
N ALA A 146 3.15 -0.87 2.98
CA ALA A 146 1.84 -0.93 3.62
C ALA A 146 1.69 -2.12 4.59
N THR A 147 2.31 -3.26 4.26
CA THR A 147 2.32 -4.45 5.14
C THR A 147 3.01 -4.16 6.48
N ASP A 148 4.16 -3.48 6.48
CA ASP A 148 4.92 -3.09 7.68
C ASP A 148 4.18 -2.13 8.63
N PHE A 149 3.07 -1.53 8.19
CA PHE A 149 2.21 -0.67 9.01
C PHE A 149 1.06 -1.45 9.66
N LEU A 150 0.73 -2.62 9.12
CA LEU A 150 -0.36 -3.49 9.59
C LEU A 150 0.10 -4.59 10.55
N GLU A 151 1.40 -4.86 10.63
CA GLU A 151 2.07 -5.81 11.53
C GLU A 151 2.70 -5.11 12.75
#